data_AF-A0A1C6UTU8-F1
#
_entry.id   AF-A0A1C6UTU8-F1
#
_cell.length_a   1.000
_cell.length_b   1.000
_cell.length_c   1.000
_cell.angle_alpha   90.00
_cell.angle_beta   90.00
_cell.angle_gamma   90.00
#
_symmetry.space_group_name_H-M   'P 1'
#
loop_
_entity.id
_entity.type
_entity.pdbx_description
1 polymer ?
#
loop_
_entity_poly.entity_id
_entity_poly.type
_entity_poly.pdbx_seq_one_letter_code
_entity_poly.pdbx_strand_id
1 'polypeptide(L)'
;MSTSFLSEHASEIRGVTVGVLQALAALGRSYIRREATVYALLDLKANDQSVLHDRVSRIVESVPHHVVKMDWIRKSALVAKSEDRSLLSPSACAKVYYQLLGLLLLTDRTYIAGNIVRSAIAANGGSRNIHKEWKFLGKSNRAMPQEHLDAVNQVICIFELPIEASGLVSSALTHSSWEENEGSRKNRNLETRKSSSLVLASLGSSVASHEYLLSAVKNACKNPPAVFKEQSLTQAHFVSSFEVTNLETGVLLSRSEKRIGVREKMSADFFKAIVGAIYLAKGCPDSLLADWPDEWDPVLTYIAPGALRELSPVDALVKTLRTIDLEVQDWQPEVRGPKHAEQFRFSLVLRSAVLDSSITVQGPLTSGRIALAKGSAAQVVLAALAADREDLPAGTSTPLADFIGDHLLSLTEKHEAASPGNRFNSVDVKARRCFRYVAVEAYSPLVGRHLQPHSGVMGRPEAELVRRYLDWLVGESGRVVPRHRISVPGVKGYLYTDIFDAFSFELIEVKSSARRNSVRLAIGQLFDYARFVSYRSLAVLLPARPESDLCILLASLGISCIYENEIGKFVRDDPKRFDTESSHASH
;
A
#
# COMPACT_ATOMS: atom_id res chain seq x y z
N MET A 1 -3.72 -24.13 4.00
CA MET A 1 -4.94 -24.36 3.19
C MET A 1 -4.75 -23.67 1.85
N SER A 2 -5.00 -24.35 0.73
CA SER A 2 -4.97 -23.69 -0.58
C SER A 2 -6.19 -22.78 -0.76
N THR A 3 -6.05 -21.73 -1.57
CA THR A 3 -7.16 -20.82 -1.87
C THR A 3 -8.26 -21.52 -2.66
N SER A 4 -7.89 -22.47 -3.50
CA SER A 4 -8.77 -23.37 -4.26
C SER A 4 -9.60 -24.27 -3.33
N PHE A 5 -9.00 -24.82 -2.26
CA PHE A 5 -9.75 -25.59 -1.26
C PHE A 5 -10.80 -24.73 -0.54
N LEU A 6 -10.43 -23.50 -0.16
CA LEU A 6 -11.35 -22.58 0.50
C LEU A 6 -12.51 -22.19 -0.42
N SER A 7 -12.27 -21.99 -1.73
CA SER A 7 -13.34 -21.73 -2.69
C SER A 7 -14.28 -22.91 -2.87
N GLU A 8 -13.76 -24.15 -2.86
CA GLU A 8 -14.58 -25.37 -2.97
C GLU A 8 -15.45 -25.60 -1.71
N HIS A 9 -14.97 -25.20 -0.52
CA HIS A 9 -15.62 -25.49 0.77
C HIS A 9 -16.10 -24.22 1.50
N ALA A 10 -16.32 -23.13 0.77
CA ALA A 10 -16.68 -21.82 1.34
C ALA A 10 -17.97 -21.83 2.17
N SER A 11 -18.89 -22.75 1.87
CA SER A 11 -20.14 -22.96 2.62
C SER A 11 -19.94 -23.69 3.95
N GLU A 12 -18.86 -24.47 4.09
CA GLU A 12 -18.59 -25.34 5.23
C GLU A 12 -17.65 -24.70 6.26
N ILE A 13 -16.76 -23.80 5.81
CA ILE A 13 -15.75 -23.16 6.66
C ILE A 13 -16.18 -21.72 7.00
N ARG A 14 -16.92 -21.55 8.10
CA ARG A 14 -17.36 -20.22 8.56
C ARG A 14 -16.19 -19.42 9.15
N GLY A 15 -16.06 -18.16 8.76
CA GLY A 15 -15.13 -17.19 9.35
C GLY A 15 -13.71 -17.19 8.79
N VAL A 16 -13.36 -18.09 7.87
CA VAL A 16 -12.07 -18.09 7.18
C VAL A 16 -12.25 -17.58 5.76
N THR A 17 -11.58 -16.47 5.43
CA THR A 17 -11.57 -15.90 4.07
C THR A 17 -10.20 -16.09 3.41
N VAL A 18 -10.15 -15.91 2.08
CA VAL A 18 -8.88 -15.84 1.36
C VAL A 18 -7.99 -14.74 1.93
N GLY A 19 -8.58 -13.59 2.29
CA GLY A 19 -7.88 -12.50 2.96
C GLY A 19 -7.23 -12.91 4.28
N VAL A 20 -7.88 -13.69 5.14
CA VAL A 20 -7.25 -14.20 6.37
C VAL A 20 -6.05 -15.10 6.06
N LEU A 21 -6.17 -16.01 5.10
CA LEU A 21 -5.05 -16.88 4.70
C LEU A 21 -3.88 -16.07 4.10
N GLN A 22 -4.17 -15.00 3.35
CA GLN A 22 -3.16 -14.09 2.82
C GLN A 22 -2.48 -13.28 3.93
N ALA A 23 -3.24 -12.81 4.91
CA ALA A 23 -2.76 -12.08 6.08
C ALA A 23 -1.79 -12.96 6.89
N LEU A 24 -2.19 -14.20 7.20
CA LEU A 24 -1.34 -15.18 7.89
C LEU A 24 -0.04 -15.45 7.10
N ALA A 25 -0.14 -15.63 5.78
CA ALA A 25 1.03 -15.85 4.95
C ALA A 25 1.97 -14.62 4.93
N ALA A 26 1.44 -13.40 4.91
CA ALA A 26 2.22 -12.18 4.99
C ALA A 26 2.96 -12.07 6.34
N LEU A 27 2.27 -12.37 7.45
CA LEU A 27 2.87 -12.40 8.77
C LEU A 27 3.99 -13.44 8.90
N GLY A 28 3.78 -14.65 8.38
CA GLY A 28 4.80 -15.69 8.37
C GLY A 28 6.04 -15.32 7.56
N ARG A 29 5.88 -14.65 6.41
CA ARG A 29 7.01 -14.13 5.60
C ARG A 29 7.78 -13.05 6.33
N SER A 30 7.07 -12.09 6.94
CA SER A 30 7.73 -11.00 7.67
C SER A 30 8.51 -11.52 8.87
N TYR A 31 7.97 -12.51 9.58
CA TYR A 31 8.65 -13.18 10.68
C TYR A 31 9.96 -13.86 10.22
N ILE A 32 9.93 -14.64 9.14
CA ILE A 32 11.15 -15.26 8.60
C ILE A 32 12.19 -14.21 8.21
N ARG A 33 11.78 -13.12 7.56
CA ARG A 33 12.70 -12.04 7.19
C ARG A 33 13.34 -11.41 8.44
N ARG A 34 12.57 -11.18 9.50
CA ARG A 34 13.08 -10.68 10.79
C ARG A 34 14.09 -11.66 11.40
N GLU A 35 13.72 -12.94 11.53
CA GLU A 35 14.61 -13.98 12.08
C GLU A 35 15.88 -14.18 11.24
N ALA A 36 15.76 -14.16 9.93
CA ALA A 36 16.90 -14.23 9.01
C ALA A 36 17.83 -13.02 9.17
N THR A 37 17.28 -11.83 9.44
CA THR A 37 18.07 -10.61 9.68
C THR A 37 18.82 -10.70 11.01
N VAL A 38 18.15 -11.14 12.07
CA VAL A 38 18.77 -11.40 13.39
C VAL A 38 19.88 -12.43 13.26
N TYR A 39 19.62 -13.55 12.58
CA TYR A 39 20.60 -14.61 12.35
C TYR A 39 21.79 -14.12 11.50
N ALA A 40 21.54 -13.38 10.42
CA ALA A 40 22.57 -12.85 9.56
C ALA A 40 23.47 -11.82 10.28
N LEU A 41 22.92 -11.09 11.24
CA LEU A 41 23.64 -10.17 12.09
C LEU A 41 24.47 -10.88 13.16
N LEU A 42 23.83 -11.75 13.95
CA LEU A 42 24.41 -12.35 15.16
C LEU A 42 25.37 -13.50 14.85
N ASP A 43 24.94 -14.47 14.06
CA ASP A 43 25.68 -15.72 13.84
C ASP A 43 26.70 -15.56 12.71
N LEU A 44 26.21 -14.96 11.62
CA LEU A 44 26.96 -14.76 10.39
C LEU A 44 27.88 -13.53 10.42
N LYS A 45 27.80 -12.71 11.48
CA LYS A 45 28.63 -11.52 11.74
C LYS A 45 28.68 -10.57 10.53
N ALA A 46 27.53 -10.32 9.91
CA ALA A 46 27.44 -9.34 8.84
C ALA A 46 27.72 -7.93 9.40
N ASN A 47 28.77 -7.31 8.87
CA ASN A 47 29.28 -6.01 9.34
C ASN A 47 28.98 -4.87 8.37
N ASP A 48 28.21 -5.16 7.32
CA ASP A 48 27.88 -4.24 6.24
C ASP A 48 26.44 -4.48 5.78
N GLN A 49 25.73 -3.41 5.43
CA GLN A 49 24.33 -3.47 5.03
C GLN A 49 24.12 -4.32 3.77
N SER A 50 25.01 -4.24 2.77
CA SER A 50 24.90 -5.02 1.54
C SER A 50 25.07 -6.51 1.82
N VAL A 51 26.08 -6.87 2.61
CA VAL A 51 26.35 -8.26 3.02
C VAL A 51 25.20 -8.83 3.83
N LEU A 52 24.60 -8.02 4.72
CA LEU A 52 23.42 -8.40 5.49
C LEU A 52 22.24 -8.67 4.55
N HIS A 53 21.95 -7.74 3.64
CA HIS A 53 20.85 -7.87 2.68
C HIS A 53 21.01 -9.12 1.81
N ASP A 54 22.19 -9.36 1.25
CA ASP A 54 22.48 -10.54 0.42
C ASP A 54 22.32 -11.86 1.19
N ARG A 55 22.66 -11.88 2.48
CA ARG A 55 22.47 -13.06 3.33
C ARG A 55 20.99 -13.28 3.62
N VAL A 56 20.26 -12.23 3.99
CA VAL A 56 18.82 -12.32 4.28
C VAL A 56 18.04 -12.76 3.04
N SER A 57 18.32 -12.18 1.87
CA SER A 57 17.65 -12.54 0.61
C SER A 57 17.90 -14.00 0.24
N ARG A 58 19.14 -14.49 0.32
CA ARG A 58 19.46 -15.92 0.09
C ARG A 58 18.70 -16.85 1.04
N ILE A 59 18.63 -16.50 2.33
CA ILE A 59 17.87 -17.31 3.30
C ILE A 59 16.40 -17.35 2.91
N VAL A 60 15.77 -16.20 2.66
CA VAL A 60 14.33 -16.11 2.31
C VAL A 60 14.01 -16.83 1.00
N GLU A 61 14.85 -16.68 -0.02
CA GLU A 61 14.69 -17.34 -1.34
C GLU A 61 14.89 -18.87 -1.28
N SER A 62 15.65 -19.35 -0.30
CA SER A 62 15.84 -20.80 -0.10
C SER A 62 14.62 -21.50 0.53
N VAL A 63 13.74 -20.76 1.21
CA VAL A 63 12.63 -21.33 2.00
C VAL A 63 11.72 -22.23 1.16
N PRO A 64 11.23 -21.85 -0.03
CA PRO A 64 10.38 -22.72 -0.84
C PRO A 64 11.03 -24.08 -1.17
N HIS A 65 12.33 -24.09 -1.44
CA HIS A 65 13.08 -25.32 -1.74
C HIS A 65 13.26 -26.20 -0.51
N HIS A 66 13.43 -25.60 0.67
CA HIS A 66 13.55 -26.32 1.92
C HIS A 66 12.21 -26.92 2.37
N VAL A 67 11.12 -26.13 2.29
CA VAL A 67 9.77 -26.52 2.68
C VAL A 67 9.26 -27.73 1.88
N VAL A 68 9.66 -27.87 0.62
CA VAL A 68 9.35 -29.06 -0.20
C VAL A 68 9.87 -30.37 0.39
N LYS A 69 10.99 -30.32 1.13
CA LYS A 69 11.57 -31.50 1.80
C LYS A 69 10.85 -31.87 3.10
N MET A 70 9.92 -31.03 3.56
CA MET A 70 9.13 -31.28 4.76
C MET A 70 7.84 -32.03 4.40
N ASP A 71 7.91 -33.35 4.33
CA ASP A 71 6.78 -34.22 3.93
C ASP A 71 5.48 -33.96 4.71
N TRP A 72 5.60 -33.59 5.99
CA TRP A 72 4.44 -33.31 6.84
C TRP A 72 3.65 -32.08 6.39
N ILE A 73 4.27 -31.08 5.74
CA ILE A 73 3.57 -29.90 5.22
C ILE A 73 2.68 -30.29 4.04
N ARG A 74 3.20 -31.13 3.13
CA ARG A 74 2.42 -31.66 1.99
C ARG A 74 1.27 -32.55 2.46
N LYS A 75 1.54 -33.44 3.43
CA LYS A 75 0.54 -34.36 3.98
C LYS A 75 -0.60 -33.63 4.72
N SER A 76 -0.27 -32.54 5.41
CA SER A 76 -1.22 -31.74 6.19
C SER A 76 -1.90 -30.63 5.39
N ALA A 77 -1.49 -30.37 4.14
CA ALA A 77 -2.10 -29.34 3.31
C ALA A 77 -3.52 -29.76 2.88
N LEU A 78 -4.50 -28.94 3.25
CA LEU A 78 -5.84 -28.99 2.66
C LEU A 78 -5.79 -28.36 1.27
N VAL A 79 -6.06 -29.17 0.25
CA VAL A 79 -6.02 -28.84 -1.18
C VAL A 79 -7.35 -29.22 -1.83
N ALA A 80 -7.68 -28.54 -2.93
CA ALA A 80 -8.88 -28.79 -3.71
C ALA A 80 -8.96 -30.24 -4.23
N LYS A 81 -10.16 -30.74 -4.54
CA LYS A 81 -10.34 -32.08 -5.13
C LYS A 81 -9.63 -32.24 -6.47
N SER A 82 -9.44 -31.12 -7.18
CA SER A 82 -8.72 -31.03 -8.46
C SER A 82 -7.19 -30.93 -8.31
N GLU A 83 -6.66 -30.82 -7.09
CA GLU A 83 -5.22 -30.67 -6.82
C GLU A 83 -4.61 -31.96 -6.27
N ASP A 84 -3.50 -32.40 -6.85
CA ASP A 84 -2.71 -33.51 -6.32
C ASP A 84 -1.72 -33.00 -5.25
N ARG A 85 -1.87 -33.49 -4.01
CA ARG A 85 -1.00 -33.17 -2.86
C ARG A 85 0.46 -33.54 -3.10
N SER A 86 0.72 -34.59 -3.89
CA SER A 86 2.07 -35.07 -4.19
C SER A 86 2.80 -34.17 -5.20
N LEU A 87 2.06 -33.39 -5.98
CA LEU A 87 2.56 -32.51 -7.04
C LEU A 87 2.56 -31.01 -6.65
N LEU A 88 2.36 -30.70 -5.37
CA LEU A 88 2.37 -29.30 -4.90
C LEU A 88 3.70 -28.62 -5.23
N SER A 89 3.59 -27.48 -5.93
CA SER A 89 4.74 -26.65 -6.28
C SER A 89 5.46 -26.12 -5.03
N PRO A 90 6.76 -25.77 -5.13
CA PRO A 90 7.49 -25.15 -4.02
C PRO A 90 6.81 -23.89 -3.48
N SER A 91 6.22 -23.08 -4.37
CA SER A 91 5.48 -21.87 -4.00
C SER A 91 4.19 -22.19 -3.23
N ALA A 92 3.45 -23.23 -3.63
CA ALA A 92 2.25 -23.65 -2.91
C ALA A 92 2.59 -24.19 -1.51
N CYS A 93 3.64 -25.01 -1.37
CA CYS A 93 4.10 -25.50 -0.09
C CYS A 93 4.58 -24.34 0.81
N ALA A 94 5.34 -23.39 0.26
CA ALA A 94 5.78 -22.20 0.98
C ALA A 94 4.60 -21.34 1.48
N LYS A 95 3.54 -21.18 0.69
CA LYS A 95 2.33 -20.46 1.13
C LYS A 95 1.70 -21.11 2.36
N VAL A 96 1.53 -22.43 2.36
CA VAL A 96 0.97 -23.18 3.51
C VAL A 96 1.89 -23.06 4.73
N TYR A 97 3.21 -23.14 4.51
CA TYR A 97 4.20 -22.94 5.56
C TYR A 97 4.12 -21.55 6.18
N TYR A 98 4.04 -20.48 5.37
CA TYR A 98 3.90 -19.12 5.88
C TYR A 98 2.58 -18.92 6.63
N GLN A 99 1.47 -19.51 6.15
CA GLN A 99 0.18 -19.47 6.85
C GLN A 99 0.28 -20.09 8.25
N LEU A 100 0.94 -21.25 8.36
CA LEU A 100 1.14 -21.92 9.64
C LEU A 100 1.97 -21.07 10.60
N LEU A 101 3.06 -20.49 10.11
CA LEU A 101 3.87 -19.57 10.92
C LEU A 101 3.05 -18.38 11.38
N GLY A 102 2.29 -17.73 10.49
CA GLY A 102 1.38 -16.64 10.85
C GLY A 102 0.38 -17.04 11.93
N LEU A 103 -0.17 -18.25 11.86
CA LEU A 103 -1.12 -18.76 12.85
C LEU A 103 -0.46 -18.99 14.21
N LEU A 104 0.75 -19.57 14.23
CA LEU A 104 1.52 -19.77 15.45
C LEU A 104 1.85 -18.43 16.13
N LEU A 105 2.18 -17.40 15.34
CA LEU A 105 2.47 -16.07 15.85
C LEU A 105 1.23 -15.38 16.44
N LEU A 106 0.07 -15.52 15.80
CA LEU A 106 -1.20 -14.98 16.33
C LEU A 106 -1.70 -15.67 17.60
N THR A 107 -1.30 -16.92 17.83
CA THR A 107 -1.73 -17.73 18.98
C THR A 107 -0.68 -17.75 20.09
N ASP A 108 0.26 -16.80 20.06
CA ASP A 108 1.35 -16.66 21.03
C ASP A 108 2.18 -17.96 21.19
N ARG A 109 2.34 -18.69 20.08
CA ARG A 109 3.19 -19.90 19.96
C ARG A 109 4.49 -19.59 19.20
N THR A 110 5.04 -18.40 19.44
CA THR A 110 6.27 -17.88 18.84
C THR A 110 7.47 -18.81 18.99
N TYR A 111 7.63 -19.46 20.15
CA TYR A 111 8.69 -20.44 20.38
C TYR A 111 8.65 -21.62 19.37
N ILE A 112 7.45 -22.11 19.04
CA ILE A 112 7.26 -23.18 18.05
C ILE A 112 7.61 -22.66 16.65
N ALA A 113 7.11 -21.46 16.30
CA ALA A 113 7.43 -20.82 15.02
C ALA A 113 8.95 -20.62 14.86
N GLY A 114 9.63 -20.15 15.91
CA GLY A 114 11.07 -19.95 15.95
C GLY A 114 11.85 -21.24 15.75
N ASN A 115 11.44 -22.35 16.37
CA ASN A 115 12.08 -23.65 16.16
C ASN A 115 11.93 -24.15 14.72
N ILE A 116 10.74 -24.00 14.13
CA ILE A 116 10.48 -24.36 12.75
C ILE A 116 11.35 -23.53 11.80
N VAL A 117 11.37 -22.20 11.99
CA VAL A 117 12.18 -21.28 11.16
C VAL A 117 13.68 -21.53 11.33
N ARG A 118 14.16 -21.76 12.55
CA ARG A 118 15.57 -22.10 12.81
C ARG A 118 16.01 -23.34 12.06
N SER A 119 15.17 -24.37 11.95
CA SER A 119 15.51 -25.56 11.16
C SER A 119 15.71 -25.25 9.66
N ALA A 120 14.88 -24.35 9.11
CA ALA A 120 14.99 -23.89 7.73
C ALA A 120 16.21 -22.97 7.51
N ILE A 121 16.54 -22.13 8.49
CA ILE A 121 17.72 -21.27 8.45
C ILE A 121 19.01 -22.09 8.62
N ALA A 122 19.04 -23.04 9.56
CA ALA A 122 20.18 -23.90 9.87
C ALA A 122 20.60 -24.79 8.69
N ALA A 123 19.64 -25.20 7.85
CA ALA A 123 19.91 -25.91 6.60
C ALA A 123 20.76 -25.10 5.59
N ASN A 124 20.91 -23.79 5.80
CA ASN A 124 21.84 -22.91 5.08
C ASN A 124 23.19 -22.69 5.82
N GLY A 125 23.57 -23.60 6.71
CA GLY A 125 24.89 -23.61 7.37
C GLY A 125 24.94 -22.98 8.76
N GLY A 126 23.84 -23.00 9.52
CA GLY A 126 23.74 -22.38 10.85
C GLY A 126 23.74 -23.34 12.01
N SER A 127 24.58 -23.09 13.02
CA SER A 127 24.54 -23.77 14.31
C SER A 127 25.02 -22.85 15.41
N ARG A 128 24.08 -22.35 16.24
CA ARG A 128 24.17 -22.20 17.71
C ARG A 128 23.03 -21.36 18.31
N ASN A 129 22.88 -21.48 19.63
CA ASN A 129 21.93 -20.77 20.48
C ASN A 129 22.14 -19.24 20.43
N ILE A 130 21.10 -18.52 19.97
CA ILE A 130 21.05 -17.06 19.83
C ILE A 130 21.10 -16.33 21.19
N HIS A 131 20.93 -17.04 22.31
CA HIS A 131 20.64 -16.43 23.61
C HIS A 131 21.82 -15.93 24.45
N LYS A 132 23.10 -16.00 24.03
CA LYS A 132 24.20 -15.79 25.02
C LYS A 132 25.44 -14.96 24.69
N GLU A 133 25.61 -14.33 23.54
CA GLU A 133 26.84 -13.54 23.33
C GLU A 133 26.62 -12.21 22.59
N TRP A 134 25.98 -11.25 23.25
CA TRP A 134 26.31 -9.85 23.02
C TRP A 134 27.15 -9.35 24.19
N LYS A 135 28.48 -9.34 24.02
CA LYS A 135 29.35 -8.56 24.90
C LYS A 135 29.24 -7.11 24.44
N PHE A 136 28.55 -6.27 25.22
CA PHE A 136 28.43 -4.85 24.94
C PHE A 136 29.84 -4.25 24.80
N LEU A 137 30.08 -3.62 23.64
CA LEU A 137 31.38 -3.06 23.31
C LEU A 137 31.66 -1.82 24.15
N GLY A 138 32.91 -1.76 24.62
CA GLY A 138 33.41 -0.88 25.65
C GLY A 138 33.14 0.62 25.46
N LYS A 139 33.12 1.30 26.60
CA LYS A 139 33.15 2.76 26.76
C LYS A 139 34.01 3.41 25.68
N SER A 140 33.39 4.21 24.82
CA SER A 140 34.14 5.20 24.05
C SER A 140 34.84 6.13 25.04
N ASN A 141 36.16 6.17 25.02
CA ASN A 141 36.97 7.05 25.88
C ASN A 141 36.93 8.53 25.43
N ARG A 142 35.98 8.92 24.58
CA ARG A 142 35.81 10.28 24.05
C ARG A 142 34.56 10.94 24.60
N ALA A 143 34.68 12.23 24.91
CA ALA A 143 33.57 13.08 25.32
C ALA A 143 32.59 13.25 24.16
N MET A 144 31.37 12.72 24.32
CA MET A 144 30.27 12.95 23.38
C MET A 144 29.55 14.27 23.72
N PRO A 145 28.90 14.92 22.75
CA PRO A 145 28.05 16.09 23.01
C PRO A 145 26.95 15.76 24.03
N GLN A 146 26.60 16.72 24.90
CA GLN A 146 25.58 16.50 25.93
C GLN A 146 24.21 16.16 25.33
N GLU A 147 23.79 16.87 24.28
CA GLU A 147 22.53 16.61 23.54
C GLU A 147 22.45 15.15 23.03
N HIS A 148 23.58 14.57 22.62
CA HIS A 148 23.65 13.16 22.21
C HIS A 148 23.47 12.22 23.40
N LEU A 149 24.16 12.50 24.51
CA LEU A 149 24.04 11.68 25.73
C LEU A 149 22.61 11.75 26.28
N ASP A 150 21.97 12.91 26.24
CA ASP A 150 20.59 13.10 26.69
C ASP A 150 19.62 12.28 25.83
N ALA A 151 19.76 12.30 24.50
CA ALA A 151 18.95 11.49 23.60
C ALA A 151 19.16 9.98 23.80
N VAL A 152 20.41 9.55 24.02
CA VAL A 152 20.72 8.14 24.33
C VAL A 152 20.05 7.74 25.66
N ASN A 153 20.23 8.56 26.70
CA ASN A 153 19.65 8.30 28.01
C ASN A 153 18.11 8.30 27.96
N GLN A 154 17.50 9.18 27.16
CA GLN A 154 16.06 9.20 26.95
C GLN A 154 15.55 7.85 26.43
N VAL A 155 16.18 7.29 25.40
CA VAL A 155 15.80 5.96 24.87
C VAL A 155 16.04 4.86 25.89
N ILE A 156 17.17 4.89 26.60
CA ILE A 156 17.50 3.91 27.64
C ILE A 156 16.44 3.91 28.74
N CYS A 157 16.05 5.09 29.24
CA CYS A 157 15.07 5.23 30.30
C CYS A 157 13.66 4.83 29.84
N ILE A 158 13.19 5.37 28.71
CA ILE A 158 11.81 5.16 28.22
C ILE A 158 11.55 3.66 27.91
N PHE A 159 12.55 2.95 27.38
CA PHE A 159 12.41 1.52 27.06
C PHE A 159 12.92 0.59 28.17
N GLU A 160 13.31 1.12 29.33
CA GLU A 160 13.88 0.39 30.46
C GLU A 160 15.05 -0.53 30.06
N LEU A 161 15.93 -0.01 29.20
CA LEU A 161 17.05 -0.79 28.66
C LEU A 161 18.21 -0.89 29.68
N PRO A 162 18.99 -1.98 29.65
CA PRO A 162 20.21 -2.09 30.43
C PRO A 162 21.19 -0.98 30.03
N ILE A 163 21.90 -0.40 31.00
CA ILE A 163 22.82 0.74 30.76
C ILE A 163 23.96 0.40 29.80
N GLU A 164 24.29 -0.90 29.68
CA GLU A 164 25.26 -1.41 28.71
C GLU A 164 24.80 -1.20 27.26
N ALA A 165 23.49 -1.05 27.01
CA ALA A 165 22.92 -0.77 25.69
C ALA A 165 23.20 0.65 25.19
N SER A 166 23.71 1.57 26.01
CA SER A 166 24.00 2.95 25.61
C SER A 166 24.92 3.03 24.38
N GLY A 167 25.89 2.13 24.23
CA GLY A 167 26.74 2.08 23.04
C GLY A 167 25.98 1.70 21.76
N LEU A 168 24.97 0.85 21.88
CA LEU A 168 24.13 0.41 20.76
C LEU A 168 23.17 1.52 20.31
N VAL A 169 22.53 2.18 21.26
CA VAL A 169 21.66 3.34 21.01
C VAL A 169 22.47 4.52 20.45
N SER A 170 23.65 4.78 21.01
CA SER A 170 24.59 5.79 20.49
C SER A 170 24.98 5.50 19.04
N SER A 171 25.28 4.25 18.71
CA SER A 171 25.61 3.86 17.33
C SER A 171 24.41 4.02 16.40
N ALA A 172 23.19 3.74 16.86
CA ALA A 172 21.97 3.96 16.08
C ALA A 172 21.74 5.44 15.73
N LEU A 173 22.17 6.37 16.60
CA LEU A 173 22.11 7.82 16.41
C LEU A 173 23.35 8.41 15.70
N THR A 174 24.26 7.57 15.21
CA THR A 174 25.51 8.01 14.57
C THR A 174 25.47 7.82 13.06
N HIS A 175 25.68 8.90 12.30
CA HIS A 175 25.80 8.81 10.84
C HIS A 175 27.23 8.42 10.41
N SER A 176 27.34 7.70 9.30
CA SER A 176 28.62 7.33 8.68
C SER A 176 29.56 8.52 8.47
N SER A 177 29.03 9.71 8.16
CA SER A 177 29.84 10.92 8.00
C SER A 177 30.59 11.34 9.27
N TRP A 178 30.05 11.04 10.45
CA TRP A 178 30.70 11.32 11.74
C TRP A 178 31.85 10.32 11.96
N GLU A 179 31.60 9.05 11.70
CA GLU A 179 32.60 7.97 11.78
C GLU A 179 33.79 8.22 10.85
N GLU A 180 33.56 8.78 9.66
CA GLU A 180 34.58 9.07 8.66
C GLU A 180 35.45 10.29 8.99
N ASN A 181 34.86 11.34 9.58
CA ASN A 181 35.58 12.58 9.90
C ASN A 181 36.38 12.50 11.21
N GLU A 182 35.94 11.69 12.18
CA GLU A 182 36.53 11.62 13.52
C GLU A 182 37.62 10.53 13.69
N GLY A 183 37.87 9.72 12.65
CA GLY A 183 38.76 8.56 12.69
C GLY A 183 39.84 8.54 11.59
N SER A 184 41.09 8.87 11.96
CA SER A 184 42.28 8.42 11.22
C SER A 184 42.19 6.91 10.95
N ARG A 185 42.46 6.52 9.70
CA ARG A 185 42.39 5.17 9.10
C ARG A 185 42.98 3.96 9.88
N LYS A 186 43.58 4.11 11.06
CA LYS A 186 44.50 3.13 11.64
C LYS A 186 43.96 2.13 12.67
N ASN A 187 42.73 2.25 13.20
CA ASN A 187 42.18 1.26 14.14
C ASN A 187 40.66 1.04 13.97
N ARG A 188 40.23 0.59 12.78
CA ARG A 188 38.88 0.04 12.62
C ARG A 188 38.86 -1.39 13.18
N ASN A 189 38.61 -1.54 14.48
CA ASN A 189 38.35 -2.85 15.05
C ASN A 189 37.14 -3.48 14.33
N LEU A 190 37.24 -4.77 13.99
CA LEU A 190 36.17 -5.53 13.31
C LEU A 190 34.84 -5.51 14.08
N GLU A 191 34.90 -5.21 15.39
CA GLU A 191 33.78 -5.14 16.31
C GLU A 191 32.97 -3.83 16.20
N THR A 192 33.56 -2.68 15.84
CA THR A 192 32.81 -1.42 15.71
C THR A 192 31.94 -1.36 14.45
N ARG A 193 32.20 -2.23 13.46
CA ARG A 193 31.35 -2.35 12.27
C ARG A 193 30.04 -3.13 12.53
N LYS A 194 30.01 -4.01 13.54
CA LYS A 194 28.81 -4.78 13.93
C LYS A 194 27.65 -3.90 14.39
N SER A 195 27.96 -2.68 14.85
CA SER A 195 27.03 -1.71 15.40
C SER A 195 26.77 -0.52 14.47
N SER A 196 27.16 -0.57 13.19
CA SER A 196 26.86 0.53 12.26
C SER A 196 25.35 0.83 12.20
N SER A 197 24.99 2.11 12.15
CA SER A 197 23.60 2.56 12.08
C SER A 197 22.84 1.95 10.90
N LEU A 198 23.50 1.71 9.77
CA LEU A 198 22.88 1.09 8.57
C LEU A 198 22.51 -0.39 8.78
N VAL A 199 23.33 -1.14 9.50
CA VAL A 199 23.05 -2.55 9.85
C VAL A 199 21.89 -2.61 10.84
N LEU A 200 21.89 -1.73 11.86
CA LEU A 200 20.79 -1.58 12.80
C LEU A 200 19.50 -1.14 12.10
N ALA A 201 19.57 -0.23 11.13
CA ALA A 201 18.43 0.23 10.34
C ALA A 201 17.81 -0.89 9.52
N SER A 202 18.62 -1.81 9.01
CA SER A 202 18.11 -2.97 8.27
C SER A 202 17.36 -3.92 9.19
N LEU A 203 17.88 -4.16 10.40
CA LEU A 203 17.18 -4.94 11.43
C LEU A 203 15.88 -4.25 11.84
N GLY A 204 15.91 -2.98 12.25
CA GLY A 204 14.72 -2.30 12.71
C GLY A 204 13.65 -2.10 11.63
N SER A 205 14.04 -1.99 10.35
CA SER A 205 13.07 -2.04 9.25
C SER A 205 12.33 -3.38 9.21
N SER A 206 13.02 -4.50 9.44
CA SER A 206 12.41 -5.83 9.46
C SER A 206 11.50 -6.02 10.69
N VAL A 207 11.92 -5.50 11.85
CA VAL A 207 11.15 -5.53 13.10
C VAL A 207 9.88 -4.70 12.97
N ALA A 208 9.99 -3.43 12.57
CA ALA A 208 8.83 -2.55 12.41
C ALA A 208 7.83 -3.08 11.37
N SER A 209 8.31 -3.66 10.26
CA SER A 209 7.44 -4.29 9.26
C SER A 209 6.71 -5.51 9.82
N HIS A 210 7.35 -6.27 10.71
CA HIS A 210 6.73 -7.40 11.39
C HIS A 210 5.65 -6.94 12.37
N GLU A 211 5.93 -5.94 13.21
CA GLU A 211 4.94 -5.37 14.15
C GLU A 211 3.73 -4.78 13.43
N TYR A 212 3.96 -4.06 12.33
CA TYR A 212 2.91 -3.55 11.46
C TYR A 212 1.97 -4.67 10.99
N LEU A 213 2.55 -5.74 10.43
CA LEU A 213 1.78 -6.87 9.92
C LEU A 213 1.09 -7.64 11.03
N LEU A 214 1.73 -7.82 12.19
CA LEU A 214 1.11 -8.49 13.34
C LEU A 214 -0.15 -7.73 13.78
N SER A 215 -0.07 -6.40 13.87
CA SER A 215 -1.19 -5.52 14.20
C SER A 215 -2.30 -5.58 13.13
N ALA A 216 -1.95 -5.46 11.85
CA ALA A 216 -2.92 -5.53 10.74
C ALA A 216 -3.61 -6.90 10.63
N VAL A 217 -2.87 -7.99 10.89
CA VAL A 217 -3.39 -9.36 10.81
C VAL A 217 -4.29 -9.68 12.01
N LYS A 218 -3.97 -9.19 13.22
CA LYS A 218 -4.86 -9.28 14.38
C LYS A 218 -6.24 -8.69 14.06
N ASN A 219 -6.28 -7.54 13.38
CA ASN A 219 -7.54 -6.95 12.94
C ASN A 219 -8.19 -7.71 11.78
N ALA A 220 -7.41 -8.18 10.80
CA ALA A 220 -7.94 -9.01 9.71
C ALA A 220 -8.59 -10.30 10.25
N CYS A 221 -8.15 -10.85 11.38
CA CYS A 221 -8.82 -12.01 11.99
C CYS A 221 -10.11 -11.62 12.72
N LYS A 222 -10.16 -10.44 13.34
CA LYS A 222 -11.39 -9.91 13.98
C LYS A 222 -12.44 -9.51 12.94
N ASN A 223 -11.99 -8.97 11.82
CA ASN A 223 -12.79 -8.47 10.71
C ASN A 223 -12.30 -9.10 9.39
N PRO A 224 -12.64 -10.38 9.10
CA PRO A 224 -12.13 -11.12 7.94
C PRO A 224 -12.37 -10.40 6.61
N PRO A 225 -11.31 -9.84 5.97
CA PRO A 225 -11.48 -9.18 4.69
C PRO A 225 -11.60 -10.24 3.60
N ALA A 226 -12.30 -9.93 2.50
CA ALA A 226 -12.32 -10.83 1.34
C ALA A 226 -10.90 -11.05 0.79
N VAL A 227 -10.06 -10.01 0.83
CA VAL A 227 -8.67 -9.98 0.35
C VAL A 227 -7.78 -9.25 1.36
N PHE A 228 -6.54 -9.68 1.50
CA PHE A 228 -5.52 -8.97 2.27
C PHE A 228 -4.34 -8.64 1.36
N LYS A 229 -4.18 -7.34 1.06
CA LYS A 229 -3.01 -6.84 0.34
C LYS A 229 -1.97 -6.37 1.36
N GLU A 230 -0.84 -7.07 1.40
CA GLU A 230 0.33 -6.66 2.19
C GLU A 230 0.77 -5.26 1.75
N GLN A 231 0.76 -4.32 2.70
CA GLN A 231 1.33 -2.99 2.54
C GLN A 231 2.65 -2.92 3.30
N SER A 232 3.62 -2.18 2.77
CA SER A 232 4.90 -1.96 3.42
C SER A 232 4.94 -0.61 4.11
N LEU A 233 5.69 -0.52 5.21
CA LEU A 233 6.04 0.77 5.79
C LEU A 233 6.93 1.55 4.81
N THR A 234 6.40 2.64 4.28
CA THR A 234 7.15 3.59 3.43
C THR A 234 8.16 4.40 4.23
N GLN A 235 9.11 5.04 3.53
CA GLN A 235 10.08 5.97 4.12
C GLN A 235 9.38 7.09 4.91
N ALA A 236 8.28 7.65 4.40
CA ALA A 236 7.53 8.71 5.06
C ALA A 236 7.03 8.29 6.45
N HIS A 237 6.60 7.04 6.63
CA HIS A 237 6.20 6.55 7.95
C HIS A 237 7.36 6.57 8.94
N PHE A 238 8.54 6.10 8.53
CA PHE A 238 9.72 6.12 9.39
C PHE A 238 10.22 7.53 9.69
N VAL A 239 10.08 8.47 8.74
CA VAL A 239 10.35 9.90 8.99
C VAL A 239 9.41 10.44 10.06
N SER A 240 8.09 10.26 9.86
CA SER A 240 7.09 10.71 10.82
C SER A 240 7.29 10.10 12.20
N SER A 241 7.60 8.80 12.25
CA SER A 241 7.94 8.09 13.48
C SER A 241 9.19 8.66 14.14
N PHE A 242 10.29 8.87 13.39
CA PHE A 242 11.50 9.44 13.95
C PHE A 242 11.18 10.76 14.60
N GLU A 243 10.47 11.62 13.87
CA GLU A 243 10.52 12.99 14.26
C GLU A 243 9.56 13.26 15.44
N VAL A 244 8.56 12.38 15.72
CA VAL A 244 7.74 12.43 16.96
C VAL A 244 8.50 11.98 18.21
N THR A 245 9.63 11.27 18.06
CA THR A 245 10.47 10.89 19.21
C THR A 245 11.29 12.07 19.77
N ASN A 246 11.41 13.17 19.01
CA ASN A 246 12.25 14.33 19.33
C ASN A 246 13.74 14.02 19.54
N LEU A 247 14.26 12.95 18.92
CA LEU A 247 15.67 12.54 19.06
C LEU A 247 16.64 13.20 18.05
N GLU A 248 16.15 14.08 17.17
CA GLU A 248 16.94 14.66 16.08
C GLU A 248 18.17 15.45 16.57
N THR A 249 18.03 16.15 17.69
CA THR A 249 19.12 16.93 18.32
C THR A 249 20.26 16.04 18.80
N GLY A 250 19.97 14.78 19.12
CA GLY A 250 20.95 13.80 19.58
C GLY A 250 21.73 13.10 18.46
N VAL A 251 21.47 13.41 17.19
CA VAL A 251 22.15 12.73 16.07
C VAL A 251 23.58 13.24 15.88
N LEU A 252 24.53 12.32 15.70
CA LEU A 252 25.93 12.65 15.40
C LEU A 252 26.16 12.74 13.89
N LEU A 253 26.46 13.95 13.43
CA LEU A 253 26.75 14.32 12.03
C LEU A 253 28.07 15.08 11.93
N SER A 254 28.80 14.91 10.82
CA SER A 254 29.97 15.74 10.52
C SER A 254 29.63 17.24 10.45
N ARG A 255 30.64 18.11 10.59
CA ARG A 255 30.44 19.57 10.48
C ARG A 255 29.88 20.03 9.13
N SER A 256 30.11 19.30 8.04
CA SER A 256 29.54 19.59 6.74
C SER A 256 28.09 19.12 6.65
N GLU A 257 27.79 17.91 7.13
CA GLU A 257 26.44 17.34 7.11
C GLU A 257 25.50 18.10 8.06
N LYS A 258 25.97 18.52 9.23
CA LYS A 258 25.20 19.32 10.21
C LYS A 258 24.77 20.69 9.65
N ARG A 259 25.46 21.24 8.64
CA ARG A 259 25.03 22.48 7.96
C ARG A 259 23.86 22.26 7.02
N ILE A 260 23.78 21.08 6.41
CA ILE A 260 22.73 20.68 5.47
C ILE A 260 21.46 20.28 6.24
N GLY A 261 21.62 19.75 7.46
CA GLY A 261 20.51 19.30 8.30
C GLY A 261 20.15 17.83 8.06
N VAL A 262 19.24 17.28 8.87
CA VAL A 262 18.81 15.90 8.74
C VAL A 262 17.83 15.76 7.58
N ARG A 263 18.23 15.04 6.53
CA ARG A 263 17.39 14.74 5.36
C ARG A 263 16.42 13.60 5.66
N GLU A 264 15.29 13.55 4.96
CA GLU A 264 14.25 12.53 5.15
C GLU A 264 14.79 11.09 5.16
N LYS A 265 15.71 10.76 4.24
CA LYS A 265 16.31 9.42 4.19
C LYS A 265 17.10 9.11 5.48
N MET A 266 17.85 10.10 6.00
CA MET A 266 18.59 9.94 7.25
C MET A 266 17.65 9.79 8.44
N SER A 267 16.60 10.62 8.53
CA SER A 267 15.57 10.49 9.59
C SER A 267 14.95 9.08 9.62
N ALA A 268 14.56 8.57 8.44
CA ALA A 268 14.01 7.23 8.34
C ALA A 268 15.03 6.15 8.78
N ASP A 269 16.30 6.30 8.40
CA ASP A 269 17.33 5.33 8.75
C ASP A 269 17.71 5.40 10.24
N PHE A 270 17.74 6.58 10.87
CA PHE A 270 17.93 6.71 12.31
C PHE A 270 16.82 6.04 13.10
N PHE A 271 15.55 6.29 12.75
CA PHE A 271 14.45 5.65 13.46
C PHE A 271 14.48 4.13 13.33
N LYS A 272 14.70 3.61 12.11
CA LYS A 272 14.89 2.18 11.95
C LYS A 272 16.09 1.68 12.77
N ALA A 273 17.20 2.40 12.81
CA ALA A 273 18.37 2.01 13.58
C ALA A 273 18.07 1.93 15.08
N ILE A 274 17.31 2.89 15.61
CA ILE A 274 16.89 2.91 17.01
C ILE A 274 15.97 1.74 17.32
N VAL A 275 14.97 1.46 16.47
CA VAL A 275 14.11 0.27 16.62
C VAL A 275 14.95 -1.01 16.62
N GLY A 276 15.95 -1.11 15.73
CA GLY A 276 16.88 -2.25 15.69
C GLY A 276 17.71 -2.36 16.97
N ALA A 277 18.22 -1.25 17.49
CA ALA A 277 18.98 -1.20 18.73
C ALA A 277 18.14 -1.62 19.94
N ILE A 278 16.92 -1.08 20.07
CA ILE A 278 15.98 -1.43 21.15
C ILE A 278 15.65 -2.93 21.11
N TYR A 279 15.33 -3.45 19.93
CA TYR A 279 15.01 -4.87 19.75
C TYR A 279 16.13 -5.80 20.23
N LEU A 280 17.37 -5.47 19.88
CA LEU A 280 18.54 -6.24 20.31
C LEU A 280 18.82 -6.07 21.80
N ALA A 281 18.72 -4.86 22.33
CA ALA A 281 18.94 -4.55 23.74
C ALA A 281 17.93 -5.27 24.65
N LYS A 282 16.68 -5.44 24.20
CA LYS A 282 15.64 -6.23 24.87
C LYS A 282 15.79 -7.75 24.68
N GLY A 283 16.84 -8.21 24.01
CA GLY A 283 17.10 -9.65 23.83
C GLY A 283 16.27 -10.31 22.74
N CYS A 284 15.88 -9.56 21.70
CA CYS A 284 15.03 -10.03 20.58
C CYS A 284 13.67 -10.59 21.05
N PRO A 285 12.83 -9.77 21.72
CA PRO A 285 11.53 -10.21 22.20
C PRO A 285 10.61 -10.60 21.04
N ASP A 286 9.57 -11.38 21.33
CA ASP A 286 8.62 -11.82 20.31
C ASP A 286 7.87 -10.66 19.64
N SER A 287 7.53 -9.62 20.42
CA SER A 287 7.00 -8.35 19.94
C SER A 287 7.54 -7.20 20.79
N LEU A 288 7.93 -6.10 20.15
CA LEU A 288 8.25 -4.83 20.82
C LEU A 288 7.00 -4.13 21.35
N LEU A 289 5.83 -4.42 20.78
CA LEU A 289 4.59 -3.76 21.15
C LEU A 289 4.04 -4.22 22.51
N ALA A 290 4.52 -5.36 23.03
CA ALA A 290 4.10 -5.86 24.33
C ALA A 290 4.51 -4.94 25.49
N ASP A 291 5.69 -4.34 25.38
CA ASP A 291 6.28 -3.43 26.36
C ASP A 291 6.60 -2.07 25.69
N TRP A 292 5.66 -1.57 24.87
CA TRP A 292 5.80 -0.27 24.22
C TRP A 292 5.48 0.85 25.21
N PRO A 293 6.32 1.89 25.28
CA PRO A 293 6.14 2.95 26.26
C PRO A 293 5.13 4.02 25.80
N ASP A 294 4.34 4.52 26.76
CA ASP A 294 3.29 5.53 26.54
C ASP A 294 3.86 6.81 25.90
N GLU A 295 5.09 7.20 26.24
CA GLU A 295 5.76 8.39 25.68
C GLU A 295 5.94 8.29 24.16
N TRP A 296 5.97 7.07 23.61
CA TRP A 296 6.10 6.80 22.18
C TRP A 296 4.79 6.28 21.56
N ASP A 297 3.65 6.35 22.24
CA ASP A 297 2.33 6.01 21.67
C ASP A 297 2.04 6.69 20.33
N PRO A 298 2.38 7.99 20.10
CA PRO A 298 2.16 8.63 18.80
C PRO A 298 2.84 7.90 17.65
N VAL A 299 3.96 7.20 17.90
CA VAL A 299 4.68 6.40 16.91
C VAL A 299 3.81 5.25 16.39
N LEU A 300 2.95 4.66 17.23
CA LEU A 300 2.10 3.52 16.88
C LEU A 300 1.11 3.85 15.75
N THR A 301 0.68 5.11 15.65
CA THR A 301 -0.10 5.62 14.51
C THR A 301 0.62 5.38 13.18
N TYR A 302 1.96 5.42 13.18
CA TYR A 302 2.83 5.31 12.01
C TYR A 302 3.49 3.94 11.82
N ILE A 303 3.54 3.06 12.83
CA ILE A 303 4.13 1.72 12.65
C ILE A 303 3.17 0.55 12.92
N ALA A 304 2.08 0.73 13.69
CA ALA A 304 1.20 -0.38 14.07
C ALA A 304 -0.27 0.06 14.32
N PRO A 305 -0.96 0.66 13.32
CA PRO A 305 -2.24 1.34 13.51
C PRO A 305 -3.46 0.41 13.65
N GLY A 306 -3.27 -0.91 13.67
CA GLY A 306 -4.36 -1.88 13.78
C GLY A 306 -5.15 -2.13 12.49
N ALA A 307 -5.17 -1.24 11.50
CA ALA A 307 -5.83 -1.44 10.21
C ALA A 307 -4.84 -1.46 9.03
N LEU A 308 -5.21 -2.14 7.92
CA LEU A 308 -4.55 -1.89 6.63
C LEU A 308 -4.73 -0.40 6.29
N ARG A 309 -3.65 0.28 5.93
CA ARG A 309 -3.68 1.74 5.77
C ARG A 309 -4.40 2.12 4.48
N GLU A 310 -5.11 3.24 4.53
CA GLU A 310 -5.49 3.97 3.31
C GLU A 310 -4.21 4.44 2.58
N LEU A 311 -4.33 4.71 1.28
CA LEU A 311 -3.20 5.25 0.51
C LEU A 311 -2.74 6.57 1.14
N SER A 312 -1.43 6.84 1.10
CA SER A 312 -0.94 8.18 1.48
C SER A 312 -1.58 9.23 0.55
N PRO A 313 -1.81 10.48 0.99
CA PRO A 313 -2.40 11.50 0.11
C PRO A 313 -1.63 11.71 -1.20
N VAL A 314 -0.32 11.52 -1.18
CA VAL A 314 0.54 11.60 -2.37
C VAL A 314 0.27 10.43 -3.31
N ASP A 315 0.23 9.19 -2.80
CA ASP A 315 -0.05 8.00 -3.61
C ASP A 315 -1.48 7.99 -4.16
N ALA A 316 -2.43 8.41 -3.33
CA ALA A 316 -3.82 8.62 -3.71
C ALA A 316 -3.91 9.60 -4.89
N LEU A 317 -3.25 10.77 -4.78
CA LEU A 317 -3.22 11.77 -5.83
C LEU A 317 -2.62 11.20 -7.12
N VAL A 318 -1.42 10.62 -7.08
CA VAL A 318 -0.74 10.10 -8.28
C VAL A 318 -1.60 9.05 -8.99
N LYS A 319 -2.26 8.17 -8.23
CA LYS A 319 -3.16 7.16 -8.82
C LYS A 319 -4.41 7.76 -9.44
N THR A 320 -5.06 8.72 -8.78
CA THR A 320 -6.23 9.42 -9.32
C THR A 320 -5.89 10.21 -10.57
N LEU A 321 -4.76 10.91 -10.61
CA LEU A 321 -4.39 11.72 -11.77
C LEU A 321 -4.16 10.87 -13.02
N ARG A 322 -3.57 9.67 -12.87
CA ARG A 322 -3.38 8.73 -13.97
C ARG A 322 -4.68 8.26 -14.60
N THR A 323 -5.79 8.18 -13.86
CA THR A 323 -7.07 7.74 -14.44
C THR A 323 -7.67 8.78 -15.38
N ILE A 324 -7.20 10.02 -15.34
CA ILE A 324 -7.69 11.12 -16.17
C ILE A 324 -6.60 11.69 -17.08
N ASP A 325 -5.45 11.02 -17.24
CA ASP A 325 -4.33 11.51 -18.08
C ASP A 325 -3.79 12.89 -17.64
N LEU A 326 -3.74 13.11 -16.32
CA LEU A 326 -3.06 14.24 -15.71
C LEU A 326 -1.82 13.74 -14.96
N GLU A 327 -0.77 14.55 -14.90
CA GLU A 327 0.49 14.16 -14.25
C GLU A 327 1.02 15.24 -13.32
N VAL A 328 1.73 14.80 -12.26
CA VAL A 328 2.55 15.70 -11.45
C VAL A 328 3.94 15.74 -12.08
N GLN A 329 4.29 16.89 -12.64
CA GLN A 329 5.57 17.11 -13.29
C GLN A 329 6.69 17.35 -12.26
N ASP A 330 6.42 18.09 -11.19
CA ASP A 330 7.42 18.47 -10.20
C ASP A 330 6.83 18.75 -8.80
N TRP A 331 7.66 18.62 -7.77
CA TRP A 331 7.37 18.97 -6.38
C TRP A 331 8.43 19.93 -5.84
N GLN A 332 8.01 21.14 -5.50
CA GLN A 332 8.90 22.23 -5.10
C GLN A 332 8.71 22.55 -3.61
N PRO A 333 9.68 22.22 -2.74
CA PRO A 333 9.63 22.61 -1.34
C PRO A 333 9.97 24.09 -1.17
N GLU A 334 9.23 24.78 -0.31
CA GLU A 334 9.49 26.13 0.18
C GLU A 334 9.58 26.09 1.71
N VAL A 335 10.62 26.70 2.26
CA VAL A 335 10.82 26.86 3.71
C VAL A 335 10.77 28.33 4.05
N ARG A 336 9.96 28.71 5.05
CA ARG A 336 9.85 30.08 5.55
C ARG A 336 10.05 30.13 7.06
N GLY A 337 10.56 31.25 7.54
CA GLY A 337 10.73 31.51 8.98
C GLY A 337 12.13 31.18 9.50
N PRO A 338 12.42 31.56 10.76
CA PRO A 338 13.69 31.24 11.40
C PRO A 338 13.76 29.76 11.77
N LYS A 339 14.97 29.20 11.88
CA LYS A 339 15.21 27.75 12.14
C LYS A 339 14.41 27.13 13.30
N HIS A 340 14.05 27.92 14.30
CA HIS A 340 13.29 27.47 15.48
C HIS A 340 11.76 27.57 15.32
N ALA A 341 11.27 28.07 14.17
CA ALA A 341 9.86 28.23 13.84
C ALA A 341 9.65 28.07 12.32
N GLU A 342 10.33 27.11 11.70
CA GLU A 342 10.23 26.86 10.26
C GLU A 342 8.81 26.41 9.89
N GLN A 343 8.29 27.02 8.83
CA GLN A 343 7.06 26.64 8.18
C GLN A 343 7.40 26.09 6.80
N PHE A 344 6.81 24.95 6.48
CA PHE A 344 7.04 24.25 5.23
C PHE A 344 5.83 24.41 4.34
N ARG A 345 6.07 24.56 3.04
CA ARG A 345 5.06 24.53 1.99
C ARG A 345 5.60 23.69 0.84
N PHE A 346 4.74 22.94 0.19
CA PHE A 346 5.04 22.41 -1.14
C PHE A 346 4.20 23.11 -2.19
N SER A 347 4.84 23.41 -3.32
CA SER A 347 4.15 23.68 -4.56
C SER A 347 4.30 22.47 -5.47
N LEU A 348 3.23 22.07 -6.15
CA LEU A 348 3.27 20.97 -7.11
C LEU A 348 2.85 21.48 -8.49
N VAL A 349 3.54 21.02 -9.52
CA VAL A 349 3.27 21.42 -10.90
C VAL A 349 2.46 20.31 -11.55
N LEU A 350 1.19 20.58 -11.88
CA LEU A 350 0.34 19.68 -12.64
C LEU A 350 0.48 19.98 -14.13
N ARG A 351 0.65 18.95 -14.95
CA ARG A 351 0.72 19.08 -16.41
C ARG A 351 -0.44 18.34 -17.05
N SER A 352 -1.10 19.02 -18.00
CA SER A 352 -2.15 18.48 -18.85
C SER A 352 -1.64 18.43 -20.28
N ALA A 353 -1.46 17.23 -20.82
CA ALA A 353 -1.08 17.05 -22.22
C ALA A 353 -2.20 17.50 -23.17
N VAL A 354 -3.46 17.35 -22.76
CA VAL A 354 -4.64 17.72 -23.57
C VAL A 354 -4.83 19.23 -23.70
N LEU A 355 -4.39 19.99 -22.70
CA LEU A 355 -4.44 21.46 -22.72
C LEU A 355 -3.11 22.09 -23.15
N ASP A 356 -2.07 21.29 -23.39
CA ASP A 356 -0.69 21.74 -23.58
C ASP A 356 -0.24 22.82 -22.58
N SER A 357 -0.59 22.62 -21.31
CA SER A 357 -0.34 23.61 -20.25
C SER A 357 -0.12 22.96 -18.89
N SER A 358 0.45 23.75 -17.98
CA SER A 358 0.71 23.35 -16.60
C SER A 358 0.25 24.42 -15.62
N ILE A 359 -0.15 24.00 -14.41
CA ILE A 359 -0.47 24.89 -13.30
C ILE A 359 0.35 24.53 -12.07
N THR A 360 0.83 25.55 -11.36
CA THR A 360 1.48 25.38 -10.07
C THR A 360 0.46 25.56 -8.96
N VAL A 361 0.27 24.52 -8.14
CA VAL A 361 -0.63 24.53 -6.99
C VAL A 361 0.19 24.66 -5.72
N GLN A 362 -0.12 25.68 -4.92
CA GLN A 362 0.52 25.88 -3.63
C GLN A 362 -0.28 25.20 -2.52
N GLY A 363 0.41 24.35 -1.74
CA GLY A 363 -0.13 23.81 -0.49
C GLY A 363 -0.19 24.87 0.62
N PRO A 364 -0.92 24.58 1.71
CA PRO A 364 -0.92 25.44 2.88
C PRO A 364 0.49 25.51 3.51
N LEU A 365 0.77 26.61 4.20
CA LEU A 365 1.90 26.65 5.14
C LEU A 365 1.55 25.75 6.32
N THR A 366 2.37 24.74 6.55
CA THR A 366 2.25 23.89 7.72
C THR A 366 3.42 24.18 8.65
N SER A 367 3.12 24.60 9.88
CA SER A 367 4.08 24.53 10.97
C SER A 367 4.36 23.06 11.28
N GLY A 368 5.62 22.70 11.51
CA GLY A 368 6.02 21.32 11.73
C GLY A 368 6.99 20.82 10.67
N ARG A 369 6.63 19.78 9.90
CA ARG A 369 7.59 19.01 9.06
C ARG A 369 7.30 19.08 7.57
N ILE A 370 8.37 18.94 6.78
CA ILE A 370 8.32 18.98 5.32
C ILE A 370 7.43 17.88 4.71
N ALA A 371 7.40 16.68 5.28
CA ALA A 371 6.56 15.58 4.78
C ALA A 371 5.06 15.85 4.92
N LEU A 372 4.66 16.54 6.00
CA LEU A 372 3.27 16.97 6.21
C LEU A 372 2.87 18.01 5.16
N ALA A 373 3.76 18.97 4.87
CA ALA A 373 3.53 19.98 3.82
C ALA A 373 3.30 19.34 2.44
N LYS A 374 4.05 18.28 2.10
CA LYS A 374 3.89 17.55 0.84
C LYS A 374 2.54 16.83 0.77
N GLY A 375 2.15 16.16 1.85
CA GLY A 375 0.84 15.51 1.98
C GLY A 375 -0.33 16.50 1.91
N SER A 376 -0.21 17.65 2.58
CA SER A 376 -1.22 18.71 2.55
C SER A 376 -1.36 19.34 1.17
N ALA A 377 -0.26 19.55 0.43
CA ALA A 377 -0.33 20.03 -0.95
C ALA A 377 -1.06 19.02 -1.86
N ALA A 378 -0.82 17.71 -1.67
CA ALA A 378 -1.56 16.68 -2.39
C ALA A 378 -3.07 16.68 -2.08
N GLN A 379 -3.43 16.92 -0.81
CA GLN A 379 -4.83 17.03 -0.38
C GLN A 379 -5.57 18.22 -1.01
N VAL A 380 -4.90 19.34 -1.26
CA VAL A 380 -5.51 20.48 -1.98
C VAL A 380 -5.98 20.06 -3.36
N VAL A 381 -5.16 19.30 -4.10
CA VAL A 381 -5.52 18.83 -5.45
C VAL A 381 -6.59 17.74 -5.38
N LEU A 382 -6.48 16.78 -4.46
CA LEU A 382 -7.51 15.76 -4.26
C LEU A 382 -8.87 16.38 -3.92
N ALA A 383 -8.90 17.41 -3.07
CA ALA A 383 -10.11 18.14 -2.75
C ALA A 383 -10.68 18.88 -3.96
N ALA A 384 -9.82 19.47 -4.81
CA ALA A 384 -10.26 20.13 -6.05
C ALA A 384 -10.79 19.12 -7.09
N LEU A 385 -10.19 17.94 -7.19
CA LEU A 385 -10.67 16.84 -8.05
C LEU A 385 -12.03 16.29 -7.58
N ALA A 386 -12.28 16.32 -6.28
CA ALA A 386 -13.56 15.92 -5.68
C ALA A 386 -14.61 17.04 -5.69
N ALA A 387 -14.20 18.30 -5.86
CA ALA A 387 -15.09 19.45 -5.86
C ALA A 387 -15.77 19.59 -7.23
N ASP A 388 -17.10 19.57 -7.25
CA ASP A 388 -17.87 19.83 -8.46
C ASP A 388 -17.89 21.33 -8.77
N ARG A 389 -17.40 21.73 -9.95
CA ARG A 389 -17.34 23.13 -10.42
C ARG A 389 -18.71 23.85 -10.40
N GLU A 390 -19.81 23.10 -10.53
CA GLU A 390 -21.19 23.61 -10.52
C GLU A 390 -21.84 23.66 -9.13
N ASP A 391 -21.27 22.95 -8.16
CA ASP A 391 -21.71 23.00 -6.77
C ASP A 391 -20.98 24.12 -6.00
N LEU A 392 -19.99 24.74 -6.64
CA LEU A 392 -19.31 25.94 -6.16
C LEU A 392 -20.19 27.18 -6.39
N PRO A 393 -20.47 28.01 -5.36
CA PRO A 393 -21.17 29.27 -5.53
C PRO A 393 -20.55 30.14 -6.63
N ALA A 394 -21.37 30.86 -7.40
CA ALA A 394 -20.88 31.75 -8.46
C ALA A 394 -19.81 32.71 -7.92
N GLY A 395 -18.64 32.74 -8.57
CA GLY A 395 -17.49 33.55 -8.15
C GLY A 395 -16.52 32.89 -7.14
N THR A 396 -16.70 31.60 -6.81
CA THR A 396 -15.81 30.86 -5.88
C THR A 396 -14.89 29.84 -6.54
N SER A 397 -14.85 29.79 -7.88
CA SER A 397 -13.91 28.91 -8.60
C SER A 397 -12.46 29.35 -8.34
N THR A 398 -11.58 28.38 -8.14
CA THR A 398 -10.15 28.62 -7.99
C THR A 398 -9.46 28.34 -9.33
N PRO A 399 -8.29 28.95 -9.62
CA PRO A 399 -7.53 28.64 -10.84
C PRO A 399 -7.25 27.14 -11.02
N LEU A 400 -7.10 26.41 -9.92
CA LEU A 400 -6.98 24.95 -9.92
C LEU A 400 -8.26 24.24 -10.34
N ALA A 401 -9.42 24.65 -9.80
CA ALA A 401 -10.70 24.07 -10.17
C ALA A 401 -11.04 24.35 -11.64
N ASP A 402 -10.71 25.54 -12.15
CA ASP A 402 -10.86 25.87 -13.56
C ASP A 402 -9.93 25.02 -14.44
N PHE A 403 -8.64 24.92 -14.09
CA PHE A 403 -7.68 24.09 -14.83
C PHE A 403 -8.11 22.61 -14.90
N ILE A 404 -8.56 22.03 -13.77
CA ILE A 404 -9.06 20.65 -13.74
C ILE A 404 -10.33 20.52 -14.58
N GLY A 405 -11.27 21.47 -14.44
CA GLY A 405 -12.51 21.47 -15.19
C GLY A 405 -12.29 21.55 -16.70
N ASP A 406 -11.41 22.44 -17.14
CA ASP A 406 -11.06 22.63 -18.54
C ASP A 406 -10.33 21.39 -19.09
N HIS A 407 -9.44 20.78 -18.30
CA HIS A 407 -8.77 19.53 -18.66
C HIS A 407 -9.78 18.40 -18.87
N LEU A 408 -10.71 18.19 -17.93
CA LEU A 408 -11.74 17.15 -18.05
C LEU A 408 -12.70 17.41 -19.22
N LEU A 409 -13.01 18.67 -19.51
CA LEU A 409 -13.82 19.06 -20.66
C LEU A 409 -13.09 18.74 -21.98
N SER A 410 -11.85 19.18 -22.14
CA SER A 410 -11.04 18.88 -23.33
C SER A 410 -10.79 17.38 -23.50
N LEU A 411 -10.63 16.65 -22.40
CA LEU A 411 -10.53 15.20 -22.43
C LEU A 411 -11.83 14.55 -22.92
N THR A 412 -12.98 15.02 -22.42
CA THR A 412 -14.30 14.57 -22.88
C THR A 412 -14.45 14.82 -24.38
N GLU A 413 -14.10 16.01 -24.86
CA GLU A 413 -14.19 16.38 -26.28
C GLU A 413 -13.27 15.54 -27.18
N LYS A 414 -12.01 15.34 -26.76
CA LYS A 414 -11.04 14.52 -27.46
C LYS A 414 -11.54 13.09 -27.65
N HIS A 415 -12.11 12.50 -26.60
CA HIS A 415 -12.64 11.14 -26.67
C HIS A 415 -13.97 11.11 -27.45
N GLU A 416 -14.91 12.02 -27.23
CA GLU A 416 -16.15 12.07 -28.04
C GLU A 416 -15.88 12.17 -29.54
N ALA A 417 -14.90 12.98 -29.96
CA ALA A 417 -14.50 13.08 -31.36
C ALA A 417 -13.98 11.76 -31.96
N ALA A 418 -13.44 10.87 -31.11
CA ALA A 418 -12.98 9.53 -31.48
C ALA A 418 -14.09 8.45 -31.35
N SER A 419 -15.27 8.81 -30.83
CA SER A 419 -16.37 7.88 -30.59
C SER A 419 -17.04 7.45 -31.91
N PRO A 420 -17.40 6.17 -32.09
CA PRO A 420 -18.28 5.77 -33.18
C PRO A 420 -19.67 6.39 -32.98
N GLY A 421 -20.16 7.11 -33.99
CA GLY A 421 -21.44 7.83 -33.95
C GLY A 421 -22.58 6.97 -33.39
N ASN A 422 -23.23 7.44 -32.33
CA ASN A 422 -24.26 6.66 -31.64
C ASN A 422 -25.55 6.60 -32.48
N ARG A 423 -26.19 5.43 -32.50
CA ARG A 423 -27.40 5.09 -33.29
C ARG A 423 -28.71 5.76 -32.82
N PHE A 424 -28.65 6.85 -32.06
CA PHE A 424 -29.82 7.66 -31.76
C PHE A 424 -29.82 8.92 -32.63
N ASN A 425 -30.57 8.84 -33.73
CA ASN A 425 -30.98 9.99 -34.53
C ASN A 425 -31.74 10.99 -33.64
N SER A 426 -31.12 12.10 -33.23
CA SER A 426 -31.85 13.37 -33.13
C SER A 426 -30.91 14.56 -33.16
N VAL A 427 -31.06 15.35 -34.24
CA VAL A 427 -31.03 16.81 -34.34
C VAL A 427 -30.52 17.54 -33.07
N ASP A 428 -29.30 18.07 -33.17
CA ASP A 428 -28.65 19.04 -32.28
C ASP A 428 -27.80 18.51 -31.10
N VAL A 429 -26.60 18.01 -31.44
CA VAL A 429 -25.58 17.42 -30.54
C VAL A 429 -25.06 18.42 -29.48
N LYS A 430 -25.10 19.73 -29.75
CA LYS A 430 -24.61 20.76 -28.82
C LYS A 430 -25.62 21.16 -27.74
N ALA A 431 -26.91 20.92 -27.94
CA ALA A 431 -27.96 21.47 -27.08
C ALA A 431 -28.22 20.66 -25.80
N ARG A 432 -27.67 19.44 -25.66
CA ARG A 432 -27.92 18.57 -24.49
C ARG A 432 -26.73 17.66 -24.12
N ARG A 433 -25.56 18.22 -23.81
CA ARG A 433 -24.55 17.43 -23.06
C ARG A 433 -25.08 17.20 -21.64
N CYS A 434 -25.76 16.07 -21.45
CA CYS A 434 -26.30 15.64 -20.16
C CYS A 434 -25.23 14.97 -19.28
N PHE A 435 -23.95 14.97 -19.65
CA PHE A 435 -22.89 14.39 -18.83
C PHE A 435 -21.53 15.10 -19.02
N ARG A 436 -20.60 14.82 -18.10
CA ARG A 436 -19.17 15.19 -18.18
C ARG A 436 -18.29 14.17 -17.49
N TYR A 437 -16.99 14.15 -17.80
CA TYR A 437 -16.01 13.38 -17.04
C TYR A 437 -15.72 14.01 -15.68
N VAL A 438 -15.56 13.16 -14.68
CA VAL A 438 -15.04 13.49 -13.35
C VAL A 438 -14.03 12.42 -12.93
N ALA A 439 -13.17 12.75 -11.97
CA ALA A 439 -12.16 11.82 -11.46
C ALA A 439 -12.82 10.63 -10.71
N VAL A 440 -12.15 9.48 -10.70
CA VAL A 440 -12.60 8.33 -9.91
C VAL A 440 -12.35 8.58 -8.42
N GLU A 441 -13.30 8.18 -7.58
CA GLU A 441 -13.20 8.33 -6.13
C GLU A 441 -12.44 7.16 -5.46
N ALA A 442 -12.07 6.13 -6.23
CA ALA A 442 -11.54 4.86 -5.72
C ALA A 442 -10.23 4.98 -4.92
N TYR A 443 -9.50 6.08 -5.09
CA TYR A 443 -8.25 6.37 -4.38
C TYR A 443 -8.36 7.56 -3.42
N SER A 444 -9.48 8.29 -3.41
CA SER A 444 -9.63 9.46 -2.55
C SER A 444 -9.68 9.03 -1.08
N PRO A 445 -8.84 9.61 -0.20
CA PRO A 445 -9.02 9.46 1.24
C PRO A 445 -10.40 10.05 1.59
N LEU A 446 -11.14 9.39 2.48
CA LEU A 446 -12.50 9.78 2.87
C LEU A 446 -12.48 11.13 3.60
N VAL A 447 -12.33 12.23 2.86
CA VAL A 447 -12.47 13.59 3.39
C VAL A 447 -13.93 13.98 3.18
N GLY A 448 -14.63 14.18 4.29
CA GLY A 448 -16.07 14.39 4.31
C GLY A 448 -16.57 15.42 3.32
N ARG A 449 -17.39 14.97 2.36
CA ARG A 449 -18.58 15.66 1.85
C ARG A 449 -19.55 14.62 1.26
N HIS A 450 -20.78 14.70 1.76
CA HIS A 450 -22.05 14.33 1.14
C HIS A 450 -22.05 13.25 0.03
N LEU A 451 -21.74 12.00 0.38
CA LEU A 451 -22.41 10.88 -0.28
C LEU A 451 -23.79 10.76 0.38
N GLN A 452 -24.85 10.81 -0.42
CA GLN A 452 -26.20 10.59 0.11
C GLN A 452 -26.24 9.26 0.89
N PRO A 453 -26.87 9.25 2.08
CA PRO A 453 -26.79 8.14 3.01
C PRO A 453 -27.73 7.03 2.57
N HIS A 454 -27.30 6.19 1.65
CA HIS A 454 -27.91 4.88 1.46
C HIS A 454 -26.81 3.86 1.78
N SER A 455 -26.99 3.17 2.91
CA SER A 455 -26.16 2.11 3.51
C SER A 455 -24.84 2.50 4.20
N GLY A 456 -24.93 2.61 5.54
CA GLY A 456 -24.13 1.89 6.54
C GLY A 456 -22.60 1.84 6.38
N VAL A 457 -21.91 2.51 7.30
CA VAL A 457 -20.45 2.44 7.52
C VAL A 457 -20.03 1.00 7.90
N MET A 458 -19.49 0.27 6.93
CA MET A 458 -18.62 -0.91 7.06
C MET A 458 -17.89 -1.05 5.71
N GLY A 459 -16.59 -1.40 5.73
CA GLY A 459 -15.70 -1.36 4.56
C GLY A 459 -16.37 -1.80 3.26
N ARG A 460 -16.31 -0.97 2.21
CA ARG A 460 -17.06 -1.15 0.96
C ARG A 460 -16.32 -2.14 0.03
N PRO A 461 -16.68 -3.45 -0.04
CA PRO A 461 -16.05 -4.42 -0.95
C PRO A 461 -16.07 -3.98 -2.42
N GLU A 462 -17.05 -3.17 -2.81
CA GLU A 462 -17.18 -2.58 -4.14
C GLU A 462 -16.05 -1.61 -4.48
N ALA A 463 -15.74 -0.67 -3.56
CA ALA A 463 -14.67 0.30 -3.74
C ALA A 463 -13.30 -0.39 -3.85
N GLU A 464 -13.10 -1.47 -3.11
CA GLU A 464 -11.87 -2.26 -3.21
C GLU A 464 -11.77 -2.98 -4.56
N LEU A 465 -12.86 -3.55 -5.07
CA LEU A 465 -12.91 -4.20 -6.38
C LEU A 465 -12.64 -3.20 -7.52
N VAL A 466 -13.27 -2.02 -7.46
CA VAL A 466 -12.98 -0.89 -8.37
C VAL A 466 -11.48 -0.57 -8.36
N ARG A 467 -10.90 -0.37 -7.17
CA ARG A 467 -9.47 -0.05 -7.02
C ARG A 467 -8.56 -1.09 -7.65
N ARG A 468 -8.84 -2.39 -7.43
CA ARG A 468 -8.05 -3.48 -8.01
C ARG A 468 -8.17 -3.52 -9.53
N TYR A 469 -9.37 -3.28 -10.07
CA TYR A 469 -9.60 -3.28 -11.51
C TYR A 469 -8.96 -2.07 -12.19
N LEU A 470 -9.01 -0.89 -11.57
CA LEU A 470 -8.32 0.30 -12.05
C LEU A 470 -6.79 0.12 -12.03
N ASP A 471 -6.22 -0.43 -10.94
CA ASP A 471 -4.79 -0.77 -10.87
C ASP A 471 -4.38 -1.71 -12.03
N TRP A 472 -5.25 -2.68 -12.38
CA TRP A 472 -5.03 -3.62 -13.49
C TRP A 472 -5.11 -2.92 -14.86
N LEU A 473 -6.19 -2.16 -15.13
CA LEU A 473 -6.39 -1.44 -16.39
C LEU A 473 -5.29 -0.41 -16.66
N VAL A 474 -4.97 0.43 -15.67
CA VAL A 474 -3.95 1.48 -15.79
C VAL A 474 -2.55 0.86 -15.88
N GLY A 475 -2.26 -0.18 -15.09
CA GLY A 475 -0.96 -0.84 -15.04
C GLY A 475 -0.57 -1.62 -16.30
N GLU A 476 -1.52 -2.31 -16.94
CA GLU A 476 -1.24 -3.10 -18.14
C GLU A 476 -1.23 -2.28 -19.43
N SER A 477 -1.91 -1.13 -19.47
CA SER A 477 -2.21 -0.47 -20.76
C SER A 477 -2.23 1.06 -20.76
N GLY A 478 -1.92 1.72 -19.64
CA GLY A 478 -1.91 3.19 -19.55
C GLY A 478 -3.26 3.83 -19.90
N ARG A 479 -4.37 3.09 -19.73
CA ARG A 479 -5.71 3.53 -20.12
C ARG A 479 -6.20 4.71 -19.28
N VAL A 480 -6.95 5.58 -19.94
CA VAL A 480 -7.68 6.69 -19.33
C VAL A 480 -9.06 6.19 -18.93
N VAL A 481 -9.34 6.22 -17.63
CA VAL A 481 -10.50 5.58 -17.00
C VAL A 481 -11.25 6.56 -16.08
N PRO A 482 -11.86 7.63 -16.62
CA PRO A 482 -12.64 8.57 -15.83
C PRO A 482 -13.96 7.93 -15.38
N ARG A 483 -14.81 8.71 -14.70
CA ARG A 483 -16.23 8.37 -14.56
C ARG A 483 -17.11 9.49 -15.08
N HIS A 484 -18.35 9.17 -15.39
CA HIS A 484 -19.35 10.16 -15.79
C HIS A 484 -20.10 10.71 -14.58
N ARG A 485 -20.36 12.01 -14.63
CA ARG A 485 -21.44 12.66 -13.91
C ARG A 485 -22.54 13.00 -14.91
N ILE A 486 -23.74 12.52 -14.67
CA ILE A 486 -24.89 12.63 -15.59
C ILE A 486 -25.96 13.49 -14.93
N SER A 487 -26.33 14.57 -15.61
CA SER A 487 -27.43 15.47 -15.28
C SER A 487 -28.70 15.00 -16.00
N VAL A 488 -29.68 14.49 -15.24
CA VAL A 488 -30.96 14.04 -15.81
C VAL A 488 -31.91 15.23 -15.92
N PRO A 489 -32.41 15.56 -17.13
CA PRO A 489 -33.32 16.70 -17.31
C PRO A 489 -34.57 16.59 -16.42
N GLY A 490 -34.86 17.65 -15.67
CA GLY A 490 -36.04 17.73 -14.81
C GLY A 490 -35.92 17.03 -13.45
N VAL A 491 -34.79 16.37 -13.15
CA VAL A 491 -34.53 15.73 -11.85
C VAL A 491 -33.50 16.55 -11.07
N LYS A 492 -33.74 16.75 -9.77
CA LYS A 492 -32.73 17.33 -8.88
C LYS A 492 -31.72 16.26 -8.49
N GLY A 493 -30.45 16.45 -8.88
CA GLY A 493 -29.34 15.56 -8.55
C GLY A 493 -28.64 15.01 -9.79
N TYR A 494 -27.59 14.23 -9.55
CA TYR A 494 -26.74 13.64 -10.59
C TYR A 494 -26.63 12.13 -10.41
N LEU A 495 -26.53 11.42 -11.54
CA LEU A 495 -26.11 10.03 -11.56
C LEU A 495 -24.61 9.95 -11.79
N TYR A 496 -23.96 8.96 -11.18
CA TYR A 496 -22.54 8.68 -11.39
C TYR A 496 -22.37 7.25 -11.88
N THR A 497 -21.51 7.06 -12.87
CA THR A 497 -21.06 5.73 -13.28
C THR A 497 -19.92 5.28 -12.38
N ASP A 498 -19.73 3.98 -12.20
CA ASP A 498 -18.58 3.48 -11.44
C ASP A 498 -17.26 3.65 -12.20
N ILE A 499 -17.19 3.08 -13.42
CA ILE A 499 -15.97 3.10 -14.25
C ILE A 499 -16.37 3.32 -15.71
N PHE A 500 -15.65 4.19 -16.40
CA PHE A 500 -15.72 4.31 -17.85
C PHE A 500 -14.34 4.21 -18.45
N ASP A 501 -14.14 3.28 -19.38
CA ASP A 501 -12.90 3.20 -20.17
C ASP A 501 -13.04 4.08 -21.42
N ALA A 502 -12.38 5.24 -21.40
CA ALA A 502 -12.45 6.22 -22.48
C ALA A 502 -11.71 5.78 -23.76
N PHE A 503 -10.85 4.76 -23.67
CA PHE A 503 -10.20 4.19 -24.84
C PHE A 503 -11.13 3.23 -25.59
N SER A 504 -11.83 2.36 -24.87
CA SER A 504 -12.74 1.36 -25.47
C SER A 504 -14.20 1.83 -25.59
N PHE A 505 -14.54 2.99 -25.00
CA PHE A 505 -15.89 3.52 -24.84
C PHE A 505 -16.80 2.54 -24.08
N GLU A 506 -16.27 1.96 -23.02
CA GLU A 506 -16.98 0.94 -22.25
C GLU A 506 -17.51 1.48 -20.93
N LEU A 507 -18.82 1.36 -20.72
CA LEU A 507 -19.46 1.61 -19.43
C LEU A 507 -19.44 0.35 -18.58
N ILE A 508 -18.84 0.45 -17.39
CA ILE A 508 -18.66 -0.67 -16.49
C ILE A 508 -19.33 -0.35 -15.16
N GLU A 509 -20.31 -1.17 -14.80
CA GLU A 509 -20.97 -1.10 -13.50
C GLU A 509 -20.40 -2.17 -12.58
N VAL A 510 -20.05 -1.78 -11.36
CA VAL A 510 -19.41 -2.67 -10.40
C VAL A 510 -20.41 -3.10 -9.35
N LYS A 511 -20.34 -4.37 -8.94
CA LYS A 511 -21.09 -4.85 -7.79
C LYS A 511 -20.20 -5.66 -6.88
N SER A 512 -20.35 -5.45 -5.58
CA SER A 512 -19.71 -6.23 -4.51
C SER A 512 -20.14 -7.71 -4.42
N SER A 513 -21.09 -8.17 -5.24
CA SER A 513 -21.63 -9.54 -5.19
C SER A 513 -22.04 -10.01 -6.58
N ALA A 514 -21.76 -11.29 -6.89
CA ALA A 514 -22.16 -11.96 -8.13
C ALA A 514 -23.57 -12.58 -8.09
N ARG A 515 -24.35 -12.32 -7.03
CA ARG A 515 -25.71 -12.87 -6.87
C ARG A 515 -26.69 -12.22 -7.85
N ARG A 516 -27.75 -12.95 -8.21
CA ARG A 516 -28.80 -12.50 -9.15
C ARG A 516 -29.33 -11.10 -8.88
N ASN A 517 -29.63 -10.74 -7.63
CA ASN A 517 -30.17 -9.42 -7.31
C ASN A 517 -29.16 -8.30 -7.62
N SER A 518 -27.88 -8.53 -7.33
CA SER A 518 -26.80 -7.59 -7.64
C SER A 518 -26.62 -7.42 -9.15
N VAL A 519 -26.63 -8.52 -9.91
CA VAL A 519 -26.50 -8.50 -11.37
C VAL A 519 -27.68 -7.77 -12.02
N ARG A 520 -28.92 -8.04 -11.58
CA ARG A 520 -30.11 -7.35 -12.11
C ARG A 520 -30.10 -5.86 -11.83
N LEU A 521 -29.62 -5.45 -10.66
CA LEU A 521 -29.47 -4.04 -10.33
C LEU A 521 -28.43 -3.36 -11.23
N ALA A 522 -27.28 -4.01 -11.44
CA ALA A 522 -26.24 -3.50 -12.34
C ALA A 522 -26.75 -3.32 -13.78
N ILE A 523 -27.52 -4.28 -14.29
CA ILE A 523 -28.16 -4.18 -15.60
C ILE A 523 -29.06 -2.93 -15.67
N GLY A 524 -29.89 -2.71 -14.64
CA GLY A 524 -30.78 -1.55 -14.58
C GLY A 524 -30.01 -0.22 -14.59
N GLN A 525 -28.94 -0.13 -13.80
CA GLN A 525 -28.09 1.06 -13.72
C GLN A 525 -27.37 1.33 -15.05
N LEU A 526 -26.77 0.30 -15.67
CA LEU A 526 -26.13 0.43 -16.98
C LEU A 526 -27.07 0.99 -18.04
N PHE A 527 -28.29 0.45 -18.13
CA PHE A 527 -29.27 0.93 -19.10
C PHE A 527 -29.79 2.33 -18.75
N ASP A 528 -29.78 2.74 -17.49
CA ASP A 528 -30.14 4.11 -17.13
C ASP A 528 -29.05 5.10 -17.58
N TYR A 529 -27.78 4.78 -17.35
CA TYR A 529 -26.64 5.60 -17.80
C TYR A 529 -26.53 5.67 -19.32
N ALA A 530 -26.74 4.53 -20.00
CA ALA A 530 -26.66 4.38 -21.46
C ALA A 530 -27.60 5.33 -22.25
N ARG A 531 -28.64 5.88 -21.60
CA ARG A 531 -29.56 6.85 -22.20
C ARG A 531 -28.93 8.23 -22.40
N PHE A 532 -27.92 8.55 -21.61
CA PHE A 532 -27.36 9.89 -21.54
C PHE A 532 -25.91 9.94 -22.00
N VAL A 533 -25.21 8.81 -22.00
CA VAL A 533 -23.77 8.75 -22.24
C VAL A 533 -23.47 8.00 -23.54
N SER A 534 -22.43 8.44 -24.28
CA SER A 534 -21.92 7.71 -25.44
C SER A 534 -21.10 6.50 -25.00
N TYR A 535 -21.46 5.31 -25.51
CA TYR A 535 -20.76 4.06 -25.22
C TYR A 535 -20.76 3.14 -26.45
N ARG A 536 -19.79 2.22 -26.49
CA ARG A 536 -19.65 1.16 -27.49
C ARG A 536 -20.03 -0.21 -26.92
N SER A 537 -19.70 -0.46 -25.66
CA SER A 537 -20.02 -1.70 -24.96
C SER A 537 -20.43 -1.42 -23.52
N LEU A 538 -21.16 -2.37 -22.95
CA LEU A 538 -21.55 -2.39 -21.55
C LEU A 538 -20.87 -3.59 -20.89
N ALA A 539 -20.47 -3.44 -19.63
CA ALA A 539 -19.96 -4.55 -18.84
C ALA A 539 -20.40 -4.45 -17.38
N VAL A 540 -20.51 -5.61 -16.73
CA VAL A 540 -20.66 -5.72 -15.27
C VAL A 540 -19.38 -6.32 -14.71
N LEU A 541 -18.81 -5.66 -13.70
CA LEU A 541 -17.64 -6.14 -12.96
C LEU A 541 -18.07 -6.76 -11.62
N LEU A 542 -17.65 -8.01 -11.40
CA LEU A 542 -18.02 -8.83 -10.24
C LEU A 542 -16.79 -9.40 -9.52
N PRO A 543 -16.88 -9.69 -8.20
CA PRO A 543 -15.77 -10.26 -7.44
C PRO A 543 -15.52 -11.75 -7.75
N ALA A 544 -16.43 -12.41 -8.46
CA ALA A 544 -16.33 -13.80 -8.90
C ALA A 544 -17.30 -14.02 -10.07
N ARG A 545 -17.10 -15.11 -10.82
CA ARG A 545 -17.99 -15.48 -11.93
C ARG A 545 -19.40 -15.79 -11.41
N PRO A 546 -20.47 -15.18 -11.95
CA PRO A 546 -21.83 -15.47 -11.55
C PRO A 546 -22.30 -16.84 -12.09
N GLU A 547 -23.46 -17.31 -11.64
CA GLU A 547 -24.09 -18.53 -12.16
C GLU A 547 -24.26 -18.45 -13.69
N SER A 548 -24.14 -19.59 -14.37
CA SER A 548 -24.14 -19.64 -15.84
C SER A 548 -25.38 -19.01 -16.47
N ASP A 549 -26.54 -19.10 -15.83
CA ASP A 549 -27.75 -18.46 -16.35
C ASP A 549 -27.66 -16.92 -16.33
N LEU A 550 -26.95 -16.33 -15.36
CA LEU A 550 -26.71 -14.89 -15.27
C LEU A 550 -25.69 -14.42 -16.31
N CYS A 551 -24.67 -15.24 -16.60
CA CYS A 551 -23.79 -15.00 -17.73
C CYS A 551 -24.57 -15.01 -19.05
N ILE A 552 -25.49 -15.97 -19.24
CA ILE A 552 -26.37 -16.04 -20.41
C ILE A 552 -27.27 -14.80 -20.48
N LEU A 553 -27.85 -14.37 -19.35
CA LEU A 553 -28.66 -13.16 -19.28
C LEU A 553 -27.87 -11.92 -19.72
N LEU A 554 -26.68 -11.69 -19.15
CA LEU A 554 -25.82 -10.57 -19.53
C LEU A 554 -25.46 -10.62 -21.01
N ALA A 555 -25.04 -11.79 -21.51
CA ALA A 555 -24.70 -11.97 -22.91
C ALA A 555 -25.88 -11.71 -23.85
N SER A 556 -27.10 -12.14 -23.47
CA SER A 556 -28.33 -11.91 -24.25
C SER A 556 -28.69 -10.42 -24.37
N LEU A 557 -28.22 -9.60 -23.44
CA LEU A 557 -28.41 -8.14 -23.42
C LEU A 557 -27.23 -7.39 -24.06
N GLY A 558 -26.24 -8.10 -24.62
CA GLY A 558 -25.02 -7.48 -25.14
C GLY A 558 -24.10 -6.90 -24.05
N ILE A 559 -24.25 -7.36 -22.80
CA ILE A 559 -23.46 -6.91 -21.66
C ILE A 559 -22.38 -7.95 -21.36
N SER A 560 -21.14 -7.50 -21.26
CA SER A 560 -19.99 -8.36 -20.95
C SER A 560 -19.92 -8.64 -19.46
N CYS A 561 -19.49 -9.83 -19.07
CA CYS A 561 -19.29 -10.20 -17.68
C CYS A 561 -17.80 -10.21 -17.37
N ILE A 562 -17.35 -9.25 -16.58
CA ILE A 562 -15.97 -9.17 -16.09
C ILE A 562 -15.96 -9.68 -14.66
N TYR A 563 -15.05 -10.59 -14.33
CA TYR A 563 -14.93 -11.09 -12.97
C TYR A 563 -13.49 -11.32 -12.58
N GLU A 564 -13.22 -11.15 -11.29
CA GLU A 564 -11.92 -11.43 -10.70
C GLU A 564 -11.77 -12.97 -10.55
N ASN A 565 -10.91 -13.58 -11.37
CA ASN A 565 -10.62 -15.02 -11.30
C ASN A 565 -9.50 -15.32 -10.30
N GLU A 566 -8.45 -14.50 -10.33
CA GLU A 566 -7.43 -14.41 -9.29
C GLU A 566 -7.35 -12.96 -8.83
N ILE A 567 -6.94 -12.71 -7.59
CA ILE A 567 -6.91 -11.35 -7.05
C ILE A 567 -6.01 -10.43 -7.89
N GLY A 568 -6.58 -9.34 -8.39
CA GLY A 568 -5.94 -8.39 -9.29
C GLY A 568 -5.81 -8.87 -10.74
N LYS A 569 -6.35 -10.04 -11.08
CA LYS A 569 -6.43 -10.55 -12.45
C LYS A 569 -7.87 -10.79 -12.85
N PHE A 570 -8.26 -10.10 -13.91
CA PHE A 570 -9.63 -10.08 -14.37
C PHE A 570 -9.78 -10.93 -15.63
N VAL A 571 -10.84 -11.72 -15.65
CA VAL A 571 -11.27 -12.51 -16.80
C VAL A 571 -12.57 -11.91 -17.31
N ARG A 572 -12.80 -12.06 -18.61
CA ARG A 572 -13.91 -11.45 -19.31
C ARG A 572 -14.64 -12.49 -20.17
N ASP A 573 -15.95 -12.58 -19.97
CA ASP A 573 -16.88 -13.33 -20.81
C ASP A 573 -17.66 -12.31 -21.67
N ASP A 574 -17.28 -12.17 -22.95
CA ASP A 574 -17.94 -11.27 -23.89
C ASP A 574 -19.20 -11.90 -24.52
N PRO A 575 -20.24 -11.11 -24.86
CA PRO A 575 -21.36 -11.59 -25.65
C PRO A 575 -20.86 -12.07 -27.02
N LYS A 576 -21.31 -13.24 -27.46
CA LYS A 576 -21.04 -13.71 -28.83
C LYS A 576 -21.66 -12.72 -29.81
N ARG A 577 -20.86 -12.11 -30.69
CA ARG A 577 -21.38 -11.32 -31.80
C ARG A 577 -22.24 -12.25 -32.67
N PHE A 578 -23.53 -11.96 -32.78
CA PHE A 578 -24.31 -12.47 -33.90
C PHE A 578 -23.88 -11.67 -35.12
N ASP A 579 -22.98 -12.24 -35.93
CA ASP A 579 -22.68 -11.68 -37.24
C ASP A 579 -23.95 -11.75 -38.08
N THR A 580 -24.62 -10.61 -38.26
CA THR A 580 -25.74 -10.44 -39.19
C THR A 580 -25.21 -10.30 -40.62
N GLU A 581 -24.44 -11.28 -41.09
CA GLU A 581 -23.99 -11.39 -42.48
C GLU A 581 -24.04 -12.85 -42.95
N SER A 582 -25.23 -13.46 -42.96
CA SER A 582 -25.53 -14.63 -43.83
C SER A 582 -26.99 -15.05 -43.72
N SER A 583 -27.93 -14.22 -44.18
CA SER A 583 -29.27 -14.70 -44.55
C SER A 583 -29.89 -13.84 -45.66
N HIS A 584 -29.10 -13.60 -46.70
CA HIS A 584 -29.58 -13.27 -48.04
C HIS A 584 -28.84 -14.16 -49.05
N ALA A 585 -29.20 -15.44 -49.08
CA ALA A 585 -29.04 -16.31 -50.24
C ALA A 585 -29.85 -17.60 -50.02
N SER A 586 -30.94 -17.71 -50.78
CA SER A 586 -31.46 -18.96 -51.38
C SER A 586 -31.94 -20.08 -50.45
N HIS A 587 -33.25 -20.10 -50.15
CA HIS A 587 -34.20 -21.01 -50.84
C HIS A 587 -35.66 -20.70 -50.48
#